data_AF-A0A9P6LWK9-F1
#
_entry.id   AF-A0A9P6LWK9-F1
#
_cell.length_a   1.000
_cell.length_b   1.000
_cell.length_c   1.000
_cell.angle_alpha   90.00
_cell.angle_beta   90.00
_cell.angle_gamma   90.00
#
_symmetry.space_group_name_H-M   'P 1'
#
loop_
_entity.id
_entity.type
_entity.pdbx_description
1 polymer ?
#
loop_
_entity_poly.entity_id
_entity_poly.type
_entity_poly.pdbx_seq_one_letter_code
_entity_poly.pdbx_strand_id
1 'polypeptide(L)'
;PRAIPPRPPQTSAPRKYHGRQTRKIPIPSIDHHQVSGLRELVPPTRRLAHILSEQKRREKINAGFEELKSVIPECAPNTDSKATILRKAVDRILELEEELRRYTDSYHRIGGGSEEREE
;
A
#
# COMPACT_ATOMS: atom_id res chain seq x y z
N PRO A 1 -27.42 20.34 -27.86
CA PRO A 1 -26.27 21.22 -27.56
C PRO A 1 -26.26 21.68 -26.09
N ARG A 2 -25.38 21.12 -25.24
CA ARG A 2 -25.20 21.56 -23.85
C ARG A 2 -24.29 22.78 -23.82
N ALA A 3 -24.79 23.90 -23.28
CA ALA A 3 -24.01 25.13 -23.11
C ALA A 3 -23.00 24.96 -21.97
N ILE A 4 -21.74 25.30 -22.23
CA ILE A 4 -20.66 25.32 -21.24
C ILE A 4 -20.76 26.64 -20.45
N PRO A 5 -20.76 26.61 -19.11
CA PRO A 5 -20.83 27.84 -18.32
C PRO A 5 -19.54 28.67 -18.46
N PRO A 6 -19.64 30.01 -18.35
CA PRO A 6 -18.49 30.90 -18.57
C PRO A 6 -17.43 30.73 -17.48
N ARG A 7 -16.17 30.91 -17.89
CA ARG A 7 -14.98 30.84 -17.04
C ARG A 7 -14.99 31.97 -16.00
N PRO A 8 -14.74 31.69 -14.71
CA PRO A 8 -14.67 32.75 -13.70
C PRO A 8 -13.48 33.69 -13.96
N PRO A 9 -13.60 34.98 -13.59
CA PRO A 9 -12.55 35.97 -13.82
C PRO A 9 -11.30 35.66 -13.00
N GLN A 10 -10.13 35.81 -13.62
CA GLN A 10 -8.84 35.74 -12.92
C GLN A 10 -8.67 36.99 -12.06
N THR A 11 -8.91 36.88 -10.76
CA THR A 11 -8.59 37.95 -9.82
C THR A 11 -7.10 37.89 -9.49
N SER A 12 -6.31 38.79 -10.07
CA SER A 12 -4.88 39.03 -9.80
C SER A 12 -4.64 39.74 -8.45
N ALA A 13 -5.48 39.51 -7.45
CA ALA A 13 -5.31 40.11 -6.14
C ALA A 13 -4.20 39.37 -5.37
N PRO A 14 -3.11 40.06 -4.96
CA PRO A 14 -2.06 39.44 -4.16
C PRO A 14 -2.64 39.03 -2.80
N ARG A 15 -2.65 37.72 -2.55
CA ARG A 15 -3.00 37.15 -1.25
C ARG A 15 -1.97 37.70 -0.25
N LYS A 16 -2.36 38.67 0.59
CA LYS A 16 -1.55 39.13 1.72
C LYS A 16 -1.30 37.93 2.64
N TYR A 17 -0.21 37.20 2.41
CA TYR A 17 0.30 36.21 3.35
C TYR A 17 0.73 36.99 4.58
N HIS A 18 -0.19 37.09 5.54
CA HIS A 18 0.17 37.46 6.89
C HIS A 18 1.06 36.33 7.37
N GLY A 19 2.33 36.66 7.63
CA GLY A 19 3.34 35.74 8.10
C GLY A 19 2.75 34.85 9.20
N ARG A 20 3.16 33.58 9.18
CA ARG A 20 2.84 32.57 10.18
C ARG A 20 3.18 33.14 11.56
N GLN A 21 2.23 33.83 12.19
CA GLN A 21 2.26 34.09 13.60
C GLN A 21 2.37 32.71 14.22
N THR A 22 3.51 32.42 14.84
CA THR A 22 3.68 31.32 15.75
C THR A 22 2.79 31.62 16.95
N ARG A 23 1.47 31.48 16.77
CA ARG A 23 0.57 31.25 17.88
C ARG A 23 1.13 29.98 18.51
N LYS A 24 1.76 30.11 19.67
CA LYS A 24 2.00 28.99 20.57
C LYS A 24 0.62 28.45 20.86
N ILE A 25 0.16 27.51 20.04
CA ILE A 25 -1.04 26.73 20.32
C ILE A 25 -0.64 25.96 21.57
N PRO A 26 -1.23 26.24 22.75
CA PRO A 26 -1.07 25.33 23.87
C PRO A 26 -1.59 24.01 23.34
N ILE A 27 -0.73 22.98 23.24
CA ILE A 27 -1.19 21.62 22.98
C ILE A 27 -2.07 21.32 24.19
N PRO A 28 -3.41 21.32 24.06
CA PRO A 28 -4.22 20.91 25.18
C PRO A 28 -3.95 19.41 25.33
N SER A 29 -3.46 18.99 26.50
CA SER A 29 -3.53 17.59 26.89
C SER A 29 -4.92 17.09 26.54
N ILE A 30 -5.01 16.13 25.62
CA ILE A 30 -6.29 15.65 25.11
C ILE A 30 -6.93 14.86 26.23
N ASP A 31 -7.68 15.55 27.09
CA ASP A 31 -8.68 14.91 27.93
C ASP A 31 -9.75 14.34 27.00
N HIS A 32 -9.99 13.04 27.14
CA HIS A 32 -10.84 12.21 26.28
C HIS A 32 -12.32 12.67 26.22
N HIS A 33 -12.69 13.73 26.94
CA HIS A 33 -14.06 14.22 27.09
C HIS A 33 -14.52 15.25 26.05
N GLN A 34 -13.64 15.86 25.25
CA GLN A 34 -14.07 16.94 24.32
C GLN A 34 -14.38 16.49 22.88
N VAL A 35 -14.24 15.19 22.55
CA VAL A 35 -14.62 14.64 21.21
C VAL A 35 -16.10 14.21 21.14
N SER A 36 -16.94 14.70 22.06
CA SER A 36 -18.39 14.40 22.09
C SER A 36 -19.22 15.22 21.10
N GLY A 37 -18.83 16.47 20.77
CA GLY A 37 -19.71 17.41 20.03
C GLY A 37 -19.86 17.19 18.52
N LEU A 38 -19.08 16.30 17.91
CA LEU A 38 -19.19 15.94 16.48
C LEU A 38 -19.50 14.44 16.29
N ARG A 39 -19.76 13.72 17.38
CA ARG A 39 -20.01 12.27 17.38
C ARG A 39 -21.48 11.90 17.16
N GLU A 40 -22.38 12.86 17.16
CA GLU A 40 -23.80 12.63 17.52
C GLU A 40 -24.75 12.29 16.36
N LEU A 41 -24.28 12.22 15.10
CA LEU A 41 -25.15 11.87 13.96
C LEU A 41 -24.93 10.46 13.38
N VAL A 42 -24.06 9.65 13.98
CA VAL A 42 -23.89 8.23 13.62
C VAL A 42 -24.10 7.38 14.87
N PRO A 43 -25.07 6.44 14.89
CA PRO A 43 -25.30 5.56 16.02
C PRO A 43 -23.98 4.94 16.49
N PRO A 44 -23.69 4.93 17.81
CA PRO A 44 -22.44 4.40 18.36
C PRO A 44 -22.07 3.03 17.79
N THR A 45 -23.08 2.20 17.49
CA THR A 45 -22.96 0.87 16.88
C THR A 45 -22.36 0.90 15.48
N ARG A 46 -22.78 1.82 14.60
CA ARG A 46 -22.26 1.91 13.23
C ARG A 46 -20.82 2.40 13.22
N ARG A 47 -20.47 3.35 14.09
CA ARG A 47 -19.08 3.81 14.24
C ARG A 47 -18.17 2.70 14.78
N LEU A 48 -18.62 1.95 15.79
CA LEU A 48 -17.86 0.83 16.35
C LEU A 48 -17.70 -0.31 15.32
N ALA A 49 -18.77 -0.68 14.62
CA ALA A 49 -18.71 -1.69 13.56
C ALA A 49 -17.72 -1.30 12.45
N HIS A 50 -17.70 -0.02 12.05
CA HIS A 50 -16.72 0.49 11.08
C HIS A 50 -15.28 0.35 11.59
N ILE A 51 -15.01 0.74 12.84
CA ILE A 51 -13.67 0.63 13.44
C ILE A 51 -13.21 -0.84 13.47
N LEU A 52 -14.06 -1.75 13.95
CA LEU A 52 -13.75 -3.18 14.01
C LEU A 52 -13.53 -3.78 12.62
N SER A 53 -14.36 -3.40 11.64
CA SER A 53 -14.21 -3.85 10.26
C SER A 53 -12.87 -3.40 9.66
N GLU A 54 -12.49 -2.14 9.87
CA GLU A 54 -11.21 -1.62 9.36
C GLU A 54 -10.02 -2.22 10.11
N GLN A 55 -10.13 -2.45 11.41
CA GLN A 55 -9.10 -3.17 12.18
C GLN A 55 -8.89 -4.57 11.61
N LYS A 56 -9.96 -5.36 11.43
CA LYS A 56 -9.90 -6.70 10.84
C LYS A 56 -9.30 -6.68 9.43
N ARG A 57 -9.64 -5.66 8.62
CA ARG A 57 -9.05 -5.48 7.29
C ARG A 57 -7.53 -5.24 7.38
N ARG A 58 -7.08 -4.39 8.30
CA ARG A 58 -5.64 -4.12 8.51
C ARG A 58 -4.88 -5.33 9.02
N GLU A 59 -5.48 -6.10 9.93
CA GLU A 59 -4.91 -7.36 10.43
C GLU A 59 -4.70 -8.35 9.29
N LYS A 60 -5.71 -8.54 8.41
CA LYS A 60 -5.57 -9.38 7.21
C LYS A 60 -4.45 -8.92 6.28
N ILE A 61 -4.35 -7.61 6.02
CA ILE A 61 -3.28 -7.06 5.18
C ILE A 61 -1.91 -7.33 5.82
N ASN A 62 -1.77 -7.08 7.12
CA ASN A 62 -0.51 -7.30 7.82
C ASN A 62 -0.13 -8.79 7.84
N ALA A 63 -1.08 -9.70 8.05
CA ALA A 63 -0.83 -11.13 7.96
C ALA A 63 -0.28 -11.54 6.57
N GLY A 64 -0.85 -11.00 5.49
CA GLY A 64 -0.31 -11.25 4.13
C GLY A 64 1.11 -10.70 3.92
N PHE A 65 1.49 -9.60 4.59
CA PHE A 65 2.88 -9.12 4.57
C PHE A 65 3.82 -10.05 5.34
N GLU A 66 3.39 -10.64 6.44
CA GLU A 66 4.22 -11.61 7.19
C GLU A 66 4.40 -12.91 6.40
N GLU A 67 3.35 -13.41 5.75
CA GLU A 67 3.44 -14.55 4.84
C GLU A 67 4.40 -14.26 3.68
N LEU A 68 4.29 -13.09 3.06
CA LEU A 68 5.17 -12.68 1.96
C LEU A 68 6.64 -12.60 2.41
N LYS A 69 6.93 -12.11 3.62
CA LYS A 69 8.29 -12.13 4.17
C LYS A 69 8.81 -13.56 4.35
N SER A 70 7.96 -14.50 4.75
CA SER A 70 8.37 -15.88 5.04
C SER A 70 8.82 -16.65 3.80
N VAL A 71 8.33 -16.27 2.61
CA VAL A 71 8.66 -16.94 1.34
C VAL A 71 9.76 -16.25 0.55
N ILE A 72 10.12 -15.01 0.89
CA ILE A 72 11.18 -14.25 0.22
C ILE A 72 12.45 -14.31 1.09
N PRO A 73 13.50 -15.05 0.69
CA PRO A 73 14.71 -15.24 1.50
C PRO A 73 15.43 -13.95 1.87
N GLU A 74 15.33 -12.93 1.02
CA GLU A 74 15.99 -11.63 1.18
C GLU A 74 15.26 -10.68 2.13
N CYS A 75 14.02 -11.00 2.53
CA CYS A 75 13.27 -10.19 3.48
C CYS A 75 13.83 -10.41 4.88
N ALA A 76 14.38 -9.35 5.49
CA ALA A 76 14.87 -9.43 6.85
C ALA A 76 13.69 -9.42 7.84
N PRO A 77 13.69 -10.32 8.84
CA PRO A 77 12.64 -10.34 9.84
C PRO A 77 12.65 -9.02 10.62
N ASN A 78 11.52 -8.31 10.57
CA ASN A 78 11.20 -7.12 11.36
C ASN A 78 11.82 -5.76 10.97
N THR A 79 12.59 -5.67 9.88
CA THR A 79 13.21 -4.38 9.47
C THR A 79 12.70 -3.82 8.15
N ASP A 80 12.26 -4.68 7.22
CA ASP A 80 11.85 -4.22 5.90
C ASP A 80 10.50 -3.48 5.92
N SER A 81 10.46 -2.32 5.25
CA SER A 81 9.23 -1.56 5.07
C SER A 81 8.28 -2.26 4.09
N LYS A 82 6.97 -1.98 4.14
CA LYS A 82 5.99 -2.52 3.19
C LYS A 82 6.38 -2.30 1.72
N ALA A 83 6.94 -1.14 1.40
CA ALA A 83 7.41 -0.84 0.04
C ALA A 83 8.63 -1.69 -0.34
N THR A 84 9.56 -1.89 0.59
CA THR A 84 10.75 -2.73 0.39
C THR A 84 10.36 -4.18 0.16
N ILE A 85 9.42 -4.73 0.95
CA ILE A 85 8.92 -6.10 0.80
C ILE A 85 8.31 -6.29 -0.59
N LEU A 86 7.49 -5.35 -1.05
CA LEU A 86 6.89 -5.42 -2.39
C LEU A 86 7.94 -5.36 -3.50
N ARG A 87 9.01 -4.57 -3.33
CA ARG A 87 10.11 -4.52 -4.30
C ARG A 87 10.84 -5.86 -4.40
N LYS A 88 11.28 -6.39 -3.25
CA LYS A 88 11.95 -7.70 -3.16
C LYS A 88 11.08 -8.83 -3.71
N ALA A 89 9.77 -8.77 -3.52
CA ALA A 89 8.83 -9.75 -4.08
C ALA A 89 8.84 -9.75 -5.61
N VAL A 90 8.83 -8.57 -6.23
CA VAL A 90 8.91 -8.44 -7.69
C VAL A 90 10.24 -8.99 -8.20
N ASP A 91 11.34 -8.61 -7.57
CA ASP A 91 12.68 -9.04 -7.96
C ASP A 91 12.81 -10.58 -7.88
N ARG A 92 12.30 -11.19 -6.80
CA ARG A 92 12.30 -12.65 -6.63
C ARG A 92 11.46 -13.39 -7.67
N ILE A 93 10.31 -12.85 -8.07
CA ILE A 93 9.50 -13.45 -9.14
C ILE A 93 10.27 -13.45 -10.45
N LEU A 94 10.91 -12.34 -10.82
CA LEU A 94 11.68 -12.22 -12.05
C LEU A 94 12.88 -13.18 -12.07
N GLU A 95 13.58 -13.32 -10.94
CA GLU A 95 14.68 -14.27 -10.78
C GLU A 95 14.21 -15.73 -10.96
N LEU A 96 13.11 -16.11 -10.30
CA LEU A 96 12.52 -17.44 -10.43
C LEU A 96 12.08 -17.75 -11.86
N GLU A 97 11.49 -16.78 -12.56
CA GLU A 97 11.13 -16.94 -13.97
C GLU A 97 12.36 -17.16 -14.86
N GLU A 98 13.49 -16.49 -14.57
CA GLU A 98 14.74 -16.67 -15.29
C GLU A 98 15.40 -18.03 -14.98
N GLU A 99 15.40 -18.44 -13.72
CA GLU A 99 15.84 -19.79 -13.31
C GLU A 99 15.03 -20.88 -14.02
N LEU A 100 13.70 -20.74 -14.05
CA LEU A 100 12.82 -21.69 -14.74
C LEU A 100 13.12 -21.74 -16.25
N ARG A 101 13.26 -20.59 -16.91
CA ARG A 101 13.65 -20.55 -18.35
C ARG A 101 14.95 -21.29 -18.60
N ARG A 102 16.00 -21.00 -17.81
CA ARG A 102 17.31 -21.66 -17.92
C ARG A 102 17.21 -23.18 -17.73
N TYR A 103 16.42 -23.61 -16.73
CA TYR A 103 16.19 -25.03 -16.48
C TYR A 103 15.46 -25.69 -17.65
N THR A 104 14.38 -25.09 -18.16
CA THR A 104 13.62 -25.61 -19.31
C THR A 104 14.48 -25.73 -20.56
N ASP A 105 15.29 -24.71 -20.86
CA ASP A 105 16.23 -24.74 -21.99
C ASP A 105 17.26 -25.88 -21.84
N SER A 106 17.77 -26.08 -20.62
CA SER A 106 18.69 -27.18 -20.33
C SER A 106 18.02 -28.55 -20.49
N TYR A 107 16.77 -28.69 -20.03
CA TYR A 107 16.01 -29.94 -20.15
C TYR A 107 15.68 -30.26 -21.60
N HIS A 108 15.33 -29.28 -22.44
CA HIS A 108 15.14 -29.50 -23.87
C HIS A 108 16.44 -29.90 -24.57
N ARG A 109 17.57 -29.28 -24.20
CA ARG A 109 18.88 -29.62 -24.78
C ARG A 109 19.38 -31.01 -24.37
N ILE A 110 19.05 -31.47 -23.16
CA ILE A 110 19.44 -32.80 -22.65
C ILE A 110 18.44 -33.88 -23.12
N GLY A 111 17.14 -33.58 -23.13
CA GLY A 111 16.07 -34.50 -23.52
C GLY A 111 15.93 -34.69 -25.05
N GLY A 112 16.40 -33.73 -25.86
CA GLY A 112 16.44 -33.87 -27.32
C GLY A 112 17.52 -34.82 -27.85
N GLY A 113 18.40 -35.35 -26.98
CA GLY A 113 19.46 -36.29 -27.36
C GLY A 113 19.14 -37.78 -27.12
N SER A 114 17.96 -38.09 -26.56
CA SER A 114 17.59 -39.44 -26.13
C SER A 114 16.55 -40.14 -27.01
N GLU A 115 16.00 -39.48 -28.05
CA GLU A 115 14.96 -40.08 -28.91
C GLU A 115 15.44 -40.62 -30.27
N GLU A 116 16.74 -40.55 -30.61
CA GLU A 116 17.27 -41.14 -31.85
C GLU A 116 18.21 -42.32 -31.54
N ARG A 117 17.66 -43.46 -31.12
CA ARG A 117 18.34 -44.77 -31.21
C ARG A 117 17.39 -45.95 -31.00
N GLU A 118 16.41 -46.09 -31.89
CA GLU A 118 15.76 -47.38 -32.10
C GLU A 118 15.20 -47.47 -33.54
N GLU A 119 16.07 -47.83 -34.50
CA GLU A 119 15.82 -48.82 -35.58
C GLU A 119 17.11 -49.11 -36.37
#